data_AF-A0A5B0LJ85-F1
#
_entry.id   AF-A0A5B0LJ85-F1
#
_cell.length_a   1.000
_cell.length_b   1.000
_cell.length_c   1.000
_cell.angle_alpha   90.00
_cell.angle_beta   90.00
_cell.angle_gamma   90.00
#
_symmetry.space_group_name_H-M   'P 1'
#
loop_
_entity.id
_entity.type
_entity.pdbx_description
1 polymer ?
#
loop_
_entity_poly.entity_id
_entity_poly.type
_entity_poly.pdbx_seq_one_letter_code
_entity_poly.pdbx_strand_id
1 'polypeptide(L)'
;MATRLYPRTTQRKQVPIWLTTARNRRLIYANVFSRLTFGWMTPMMKLGKSQYLTEDDLWMLPREDQTDALTNRLHQTWRRQISRASSSPSLIRAIAQAYGGPYLLAALFKLIQDVLQFTQPQLLRRLLSFADSFSPGSQPEPVYRGYMIAGLMFSCGFTQNFILAPILQPSFNYREQNSFEFDWGNLSEIIDTFK
;
A
#
# COMPACT_ATOMS: atom_id res chain seq x y z
N MET A 1 -51.17 23.80 34.95
CA MET A 1 -50.03 22.95 35.37
C MET A 1 -49.28 22.50 34.12
N ALA A 2 -48.18 23.16 33.77
CA ALA A 2 -47.40 22.86 32.57
C ALA A 2 -46.23 21.94 32.93
N THR A 3 -46.30 20.69 32.48
CA THR A 3 -45.23 19.71 32.63
C THR A 3 -44.11 20.04 31.63
N ARG A 4 -43.00 20.62 32.10
CA ARG A 4 -41.79 20.79 31.28
C ARG A 4 -41.19 19.41 31.02
N LEU A 5 -41.45 18.86 29.84
CA LEU A 5 -40.67 17.77 29.27
C LEU A 5 -39.27 18.32 28.96
N TYR A 6 -38.29 17.89 29.75
CA TYR A 6 -36.89 18.07 29.38
C TYR A 6 -36.60 17.11 28.21
N PRO A 7 -36.09 17.58 27.06
CA PRO A 7 -35.69 16.66 26.01
C PRO A 7 -34.43 15.92 26.48
N ARG A 8 -34.54 14.60 26.66
CA ARG A 8 -33.39 13.69 26.77
C ARG A 8 -32.66 13.70 25.42
N THR A 9 -31.76 14.65 25.23
CA THR A 9 -30.67 14.47 24.28
C THR A 9 -29.72 13.45 24.91
N THR A 10 -29.94 12.19 24.58
CA THR A 10 -28.93 11.15 24.78
C THR A 10 -27.76 11.49 23.87
N GLN A 11 -26.92 12.43 24.30
CA GLN A 11 -25.56 12.58 23.80
C GLN A 11 -24.86 11.28 24.18
N ARG A 12 -24.88 10.28 23.28
CA ARG A 12 -23.89 9.21 23.34
C ARG A 12 -22.56 9.94 23.25
N LYS A 13 -21.86 10.10 24.38
CA LYS A 13 -20.47 10.55 24.39
C LYS A 13 -19.76 9.64 23.39
N GLN A 14 -19.45 10.15 22.20
CA GLN A 14 -18.64 9.44 21.24
C GLN A 14 -17.31 9.23 21.96
N VAL A 15 -17.04 7.97 22.31
CA VAL A 15 -15.76 7.60 22.92
C VAL A 15 -14.70 7.97 21.89
N PRO A 16 -13.71 8.81 22.23
CA PRO A 16 -12.76 9.27 21.24
C PRO A 16 -12.03 8.07 20.63
N ILE A 17 -11.83 8.11 19.32
CA ILE A 17 -11.41 6.98 18.47
C ILE A 17 -10.11 6.34 18.97
N TRP A 18 -9.22 7.11 19.60
CA TRP A 18 -7.98 6.59 20.17
C TRP A 18 -8.22 5.55 21.28
N LEU A 19 -9.31 5.61 22.06
CA LEU A 19 -9.64 4.61 23.11
C LEU A 19 -10.05 3.26 22.52
N THR A 20 -10.89 3.26 21.47
CA THR A 20 -11.31 2.02 20.79
C THR A 20 -10.17 1.46 19.93
N THR A 21 -9.36 2.34 19.36
CA THR A 21 -8.25 1.99 18.47
C THR A 21 -7.01 1.52 19.23
N ALA A 22 -6.66 2.09 20.38
CA ALA A 22 -5.50 1.63 21.16
C ALA A 22 -5.69 0.19 21.65
N ARG A 23 -6.92 -0.17 22.03
CA ARG A 23 -7.30 -1.54 22.36
C ARG A 23 -7.30 -2.45 21.13
N ASN A 24 -7.82 -1.99 19.99
CA ASN A 24 -7.88 -2.79 18.77
C ASN A 24 -6.52 -2.93 18.06
N ARG A 25 -5.60 -1.96 18.12
CA ARG A 25 -4.27 -1.99 17.44
C ARG A 25 -3.59 -3.33 17.66
N ARG A 26 -3.53 -3.82 18.91
CA ARG A 26 -2.87 -5.09 19.26
C ARG A 26 -3.48 -6.31 18.55
N LEU A 27 -4.79 -6.29 18.25
CA LEU A 27 -5.50 -7.38 17.59
C LEU A 27 -5.37 -7.32 16.06
N ILE A 28 -5.31 -6.12 15.46
CA ILE A 28 -5.20 -5.96 13.99
C ILE A 28 -3.83 -6.39 13.44
N TYR A 29 -2.78 -6.28 14.26
CA TYR A 29 -1.41 -6.70 13.91
C TYR A 29 -1.10 -8.17 14.21
N ALA A 30 -2.01 -8.92 14.84
CA ALA A 30 -1.76 -10.30 15.27
C ALA A 30 -1.76 -11.33 14.12
N ASN A 31 -2.46 -11.04 13.01
CA ASN A 31 -2.60 -11.99 11.90
C ASN A 31 -1.92 -11.46 10.62
N VAL A 32 -1.02 -12.25 10.03
CA VAL A 32 -0.23 -11.87 8.83
C VAL A 32 -1.14 -11.51 7.66
N PHE A 33 -2.28 -12.20 7.52
CA PHE A 33 -3.28 -11.92 6.50
C PHE A 33 -3.99 -10.58 6.68
N SER A 34 -4.27 -10.15 7.92
CA SER A 34 -4.84 -8.82 8.22
C SER A 34 -3.89 -7.69 7.86
N ARG A 35 -2.58 -7.95 8.02
CA ARG A 35 -1.52 -7.02 7.59
C ARG A 35 -1.43 -6.95 6.05
N LEU A 36 -1.61 -8.09 5.38
CA LEU A 36 -1.56 -8.20 3.91
C LEU A 36 -2.81 -7.60 3.23
N THR A 37 -3.99 -7.75 3.81
CA THR A 37 -5.26 -7.20 3.25
C THR A 37 -5.57 -5.78 3.70
N PHE A 38 -4.58 -5.05 4.25
CA PHE A 38 -4.76 -3.69 4.78
C PHE A 38 -5.96 -3.54 5.74
N GLY A 39 -6.25 -4.58 6.54
CA GLY A 39 -7.41 -4.59 7.45
C GLY A 39 -7.39 -3.45 8.49
N TRP A 40 -6.21 -2.88 8.73
CA TRP A 40 -6.03 -1.72 9.58
C TRP A 40 -6.59 -0.41 8.99
N MET A 41 -6.70 -0.26 7.66
CA MET A 41 -7.28 0.92 7.01
C MET A 41 -8.81 0.93 7.03
N THR A 42 -9.44 -0.25 7.01
CA THR A 42 -10.91 -0.41 6.97
C THR A 42 -11.68 0.42 8.01
N PRO A 43 -11.27 0.51 9.30
CA PRO A 43 -11.97 1.36 10.28
C PRO A 43 -11.93 2.87 9.95
N MET A 44 -10.83 3.39 9.40
CA MET A 44 -10.73 4.81 8.99
C MET A 44 -11.58 5.09 7.76
N MET A 45 -11.64 4.15 6.81
CA MET A 45 -12.49 4.29 5.63
C MET A 45 -13.98 4.29 5.97
N LYS A 46 -14.38 3.50 6.98
CA LYS A 46 -15.76 3.52 7.52
C LYS A 46 -16.09 4.85 8.21
N LEU A 47 -15.12 5.45 8.88
CA LEU A 47 -15.27 6.76 9.53
C LEU A 47 -15.43 7.87 8.49
N GLY A 48 -14.57 7.91 7.47
CA GLY A 48 -14.62 8.92 6.40
C GLY A 48 -15.89 8.88 5.54
N LYS A 49 -16.59 7.74 5.49
CA LYS A 49 -17.93 7.67 4.87
C LYS A 49 -19.00 8.44 5.66
N SER A 50 -18.81 8.59 6.98
CA SER A 50 -19.85 9.10 7.89
C SER A 50 -19.60 10.53 8.35
N GLN A 51 -18.36 11.01 8.27
CA GLN A 51 -17.94 12.33 8.73
C GLN A 51 -16.71 12.82 7.96
N TYR A 52 -16.56 14.14 7.78
CA TYR A 52 -15.33 14.74 7.27
C TYR A 52 -14.18 14.52 8.27
N LEU A 53 -13.11 13.90 7.81
CA LEU A 53 -11.92 13.66 8.64
C LEU A 53 -11.21 14.99 8.92
N THR A 54 -11.03 15.29 10.21
CA THR A 54 -10.18 16.41 10.66
C THR A 54 -8.84 15.86 11.14
N GLU A 55 -7.80 16.70 11.28
CA GLU A 55 -6.46 16.25 11.67
C GLU A 55 -6.43 15.47 13.00
N ASP A 56 -7.32 15.81 13.94
CA ASP A 56 -7.46 15.14 15.23
C ASP A 56 -8.01 13.70 15.14
N ASP A 57 -8.65 13.34 14.02
CA ASP A 57 -9.20 12.01 13.75
C ASP A 57 -8.19 11.07 13.09
N LEU A 58 -7.04 11.60 12.66
CA LEU A 58 -5.95 10.81 12.07
C LEU A 58 -5.24 9.99 13.15
N TRP A 59 -4.70 8.84 12.74
CA TRP A 59 -3.89 8.05 13.65
C TRP A 59 -2.58 8.74 13.99
N MET A 60 -2.30 8.83 15.27
CA MET A 60 -0.96 9.16 15.74
C MET A 60 0.04 8.12 15.22
N LEU A 61 1.13 8.64 14.67
CA LEU A 61 2.24 7.88 14.12
C LEU A 61 2.82 6.93 15.20
N PRO A 62 3.07 5.65 14.88
CA PRO A 62 3.71 4.72 15.81
C PRO A 62 5.01 5.31 16.36
N ARG A 63 5.31 5.03 17.64
CA ARG A 63 6.54 5.53 18.29
C ARG A 63 7.83 5.11 17.57
N GLU A 64 7.78 4.03 16.79
CA GLU A 64 8.89 3.50 16.00
C GLU A 64 9.17 4.31 14.74
N ASP A 65 8.14 4.93 14.16
CA ASP A 65 8.20 5.73 12.93
C ASP A 65 8.32 7.23 13.23
N GLN A 66 8.28 7.63 14.50
CA GLN A 66 8.50 9.02 14.92
C GLN A 66 9.95 9.46 14.67
N THR A 67 10.10 10.72 14.26
CA THR A 67 11.39 11.34 13.94
C THR A 67 12.40 11.22 15.08
N ASP A 68 11.95 11.30 16.34
CA ASP A 68 12.83 11.18 17.51
C ASP A 68 13.44 9.79 17.65
N ALA A 69 12.62 8.75 17.45
CA ALA A 69 13.08 7.36 17.52
C ALA A 69 14.04 7.03 16.35
N LEU A 70 13.70 7.51 15.15
CA LEU A 70 14.50 7.36 13.94
C LEU A 70 15.87 8.06 14.10
N THR A 71 15.84 9.33 14.48
CA THR A 71 17.03 10.16 14.72
C THR A 71 17.95 9.56 15.78
N ASN A 72 17.39 9.09 16.90
CA ASN A 72 18.16 8.43 17.96
C ASN A 72 18.84 7.14 17.48
N ARG A 73 18.15 6.30 16.69
CA ARG A 73 18.74 5.08 16.12
C ARG A 73 19.87 5.40 15.15
N LEU A 74 19.68 6.39 14.27
CA LEU A 74 20.72 6.83 13.34
C LEU A 74 21.93 7.41 14.07
N HIS A 75 21.73 8.25 15.09
CA HIS A 75 22.84 8.79 15.87
C HIS A 75 23.63 7.69 16.58
N GLN A 76 22.97 6.67 17.11
CA GLN A 76 23.65 5.54 17.75
C GLN A 76 24.49 4.74 16.76
N THR A 77 23.97 4.43 15.56
CA THR A 77 24.75 3.71 14.53
C THR A 77 25.86 4.58 13.96
N TRP A 78 25.63 5.88 13.78
CA TRP A 78 26.63 6.85 13.34
C TRP A 78 27.81 6.94 14.31
N ARG A 79 27.56 7.04 15.62
CA ARG A 79 28.61 7.03 16.64
C ARG A 79 29.43 5.73 16.59
N ARG A 80 28.77 4.57 16.47
CA ARG A 80 29.45 3.26 16.32
C ARG A 80 30.31 3.20 15.05
N GLN A 81 29.86 3.82 13.96
CA GLN A 81 30.59 3.85 12.69
C GLN A 81 31.84 4.73 12.79
N ILE A 82 31.73 5.92 13.39
CA ILE A 82 32.88 6.82 13.62
C ILE A 82 33.94 6.15 14.51
N SER A 83 33.52 5.45 15.58
CA SER A 83 34.46 4.75 16.47
C SER A 83 35.16 3.55 15.80
N ARG A 84 34.57 2.95 14.77
CA ARG A 84 35.15 1.80 14.04
C ARG A 84 35.99 2.20 12.83
N ALA A 85 35.65 3.30 12.17
CA ALA A 85 36.27 3.72 10.90
C ALA A 85 36.77 5.17 11.00
N SER A 86 37.85 5.37 11.77
CA SER A 86 38.46 6.69 12.01
C SER A 86 38.98 7.37 10.74
N SER A 87 39.24 6.62 9.67
CA SER A 87 39.88 7.15 8.46
C SER A 87 38.90 7.56 7.35
N SER A 88 37.66 7.04 7.34
CA SER A 88 36.62 7.37 6.34
C SER A 88 35.22 6.84 6.72
N PRO A 89 34.50 7.51 7.63
CA PRO A 89 33.14 7.11 7.97
C PRO A 89 32.16 7.35 6.81
N SER A 90 31.38 6.34 6.43
CA SER A 90 30.36 6.46 5.38
C SER A 90 28.95 6.53 5.96
N LEU A 91 28.23 7.60 5.62
CA LEU A 91 26.87 7.86 6.09
C LEU A 91 25.86 6.82 5.56
N ILE A 92 25.99 6.44 4.28
CA ILE A 92 25.12 5.44 3.63
C ILE A 92 25.18 4.11 4.39
N ARG A 93 26.37 3.70 4.86
CA ARG A 93 26.54 2.47 5.63
C ARG A 93 25.88 2.56 7.01
N ALA A 94 25.93 3.71 7.66
CA ALA A 94 25.26 3.94 8.95
C ALA A 94 23.73 3.92 8.82
N ILE A 95 23.19 4.49 7.74
CA ILE A 95 21.76 4.45 7.39
C ILE A 95 21.34 3.01 7.07
N ALA A 96 22.10 2.32 6.21
CA ALA A 96 21.84 0.93 5.86
C ALA A 96 21.87 0.01 7.09
N GLN A 97 22.76 0.26 8.05
CA GLN A 97 22.80 -0.50 9.29
C GLN A 97 21.67 -0.13 10.27
N ALA A 98 21.21 1.13 10.29
CA ALA A 98 20.11 1.57 11.16
C ALA A 98 18.75 1.03 10.72
N TYR A 99 18.50 0.98 9.41
CA TYR A 99 17.18 0.65 8.87
C TYR A 99 17.15 -0.62 8.02
N GLY A 100 18.29 -1.12 7.52
CA GLY A 100 18.32 -2.11 6.44
C GLY A 100 17.66 -3.46 6.72
N GLY A 101 17.45 -3.86 7.98
CA GLY A 101 16.82 -5.14 8.33
C GLY A 101 15.44 -5.36 7.68
N PRO A 102 14.41 -4.55 8.03
CA PRO A 102 13.10 -4.62 7.40
C PRO A 102 13.13 -4.32 5.89
N TYR A 103 13.99 -3.39 5.44
CA TYR A 103 14.12 -3.09 4.01
C TYR A 103 14.70 -4.25 3.19
N LEU A 104 15.59 -5.06 3.76
CA LEU A 104 16.14 -6.24 3.09
C LEU A 104 15.06 -7.30 2.86
N LEU A 105 14.22 -7.54 3.87
CA LEU A 105 13.09 -8.47 3.73
C LEU A 105 12.12 -7.97 2.65
N ALA A 106 11.80 -6.67 2.65
CA ALA A 106 10.98 -6.07 1.61
C ALA A 106 11.61 -6.20 0.21
N ALA A 107 12.93 -6.01 0.09
CA ALA A 107 13.65 -6.18 -1.16
C ALA A 107 13.59 -7.65 -1.66
N LEU A 108 13.72 -8.63 -0.77
CA LEU A 108 13.58 -10.06 -1.11
C LEU A 108 12.18 -10.38 -1.64
N PHE A 109 11.13 -9.93 -0.95
CA PHE A 109 9.75 -10.11 -1.43
C PHE A 109 9.51 -9.40 -2.76
N LYS A 110 10.10 -8.22 -2.95
CA LYS A 110 10.01 -7.47 -4.20
C LYS A 110 10.69 -8.19 -5.36
N LEU A 111 11.88 -8.77 -5.14
CA LEU A 111 12.58 -9.56 -6.15
C LEU A 111 11.77 -10.78 -6.60
N ILE A 112 11.15 -11.50 -5.66
CA ILE A 112 10.25 -12.61 -5.98
C ILE A 112 9.12 -12.10 -6.89
N GLN A 113 8.53 -10.96 -6.54
CA GLN A 113 7.43 -10.40 -7.32
C GLN A 113 7.87 -9.95 -8.73
N ASP A 114 9.05 -9.36 -8.86
CA ASP A 114 9.56 -8.93 -10.15
C ASP A 114 9.82 -10.14 -11.07
N VAL A 115 10.37 -11.24 -10.54
CA VAL A 115 10.53 -12.51 -11.27
C VAL A 115 9.18 -13.09 -11.71
N LEU A 116 8.18 -13.08 -10.83
CA LEU A 116 6.82 -13.52 -11.16
C LEU A 116 6.22 -12.66 -12.29
N GLN A 117 6.45 -11.35 -12.29
CA GLN A 117 5.96 -10.45 -13.32
C GLN A 117 6.59 -10.74 -14.70
N PHE A 118 7.89 -11.07 -14.76
CA PHE A 118 8.54 -11.50 -16.00
C PHE A 118 8.08 -12.87 -16.48
N THR A 119 7.54 -13.69 -15.58
CA THR A 119 7.04 -15.04 -15.89
C THR A 119 5.72 -14.96 -16.67
N GLN A 120 4.91 -13.91 -16.49
CA GLN A 120 3.62 -13.72 -17.18
C GLN A 120 3.67 -13.86 -18.72
N PRO A 121 4.51 -13.13 -19.48
CA PRO A 121 4.60 -13.30 -20.93
C PRO A 121 5.14 -14.67 -21.35
N GLN A 122 5.95 -15.32 -20.51
CA GLN A 122 6.47 -16.66 -20.79
C GLN A 122 5.39 -17.74 -20.61
N LEU A 123 4.49 -17.59 -19.63
CA LEU A 123 3.36 -18.50 -19.43
C LEU A 123 2.39 -18.45 -20.60
N LEU A 124 2.13 -17.26 -21.15
CA LEU A 124 1.32 -17.11 -22.35
C LEU A 124 1.91 -17.92 -23.53
N ARG A 125 3.22 -17.83 -23.73
CA ARG A 125 3.94 -18.60 -24.78
C ARG A 125 3.83 -20.11 -24.54
N ARG A 126 3.96 -20.55 -23.30
CA ARG A 126 3.83 -21.97 -22.92
C ARG A 126 2.41 -22.49 -23.11
N LEU A 127 1.41 -21.69 -22.75
CA LEU A 127 0.00 -22.02 -22.98
C LEU A 127 -0.30 -22.15 -24.48
N LEU A 128 0.22 -21.24 -25.30
CA LEU A 128 0.07 -21.31 -26.76
C LEU A 128 0.70 -22.60 -27.32
N SER A 129 1.93 -22.94 -26.92
CA SER A 129 2.57 -24.20 -27.34
C SER A 129 1.82 -25.46 -26.88
N PHE A 130 1.15 -25.41 -25.72
CA PHE A 130 0.30 -26.49 -25.25
C PHE A 130 -0.97 -26.59 -26.11
N ALA A 131 -1.61 -25.48 -26.43
CA ALA A 131 -2.78 -25.46 -27.31
C ALA A 131 -2.45 -25.99 -28.73
N ASP A 132 -1.28 -25.63 -29.27
CA ASP A 132 -0.81 -26.13 -30.57
C ASP A 132 -0.58 -27.65 -30.58
N SER A 133 -0.20 -28.25 -29.44
CA SER A 133 -0.01 -29.71 -29.32
C SER A 133 -1.30 -30.53 -29.49
N PHE A 134 -2.47 -29.90 -29.40
CA PHE A 134 -3.77 -30.53 -29.70
C PHE A 134 -4.21 -30.37 -31.16
N SER A 135 -3.42 -29.68 -31.99
CA SER A 135 -3.70 -29.58 -33.43
C SER A 135 -3.48 -30.92 -34.14
N PRO A 136 -4.31 -31.24 -35.16
CA PRO A 136 -4.22 -32.50 -35.88
C PRO A 136 -2.84 -32.65 -36.56
N GLY A 137 -2.05 -33.64 -36.12
CA GLY A 137 -0.70 -33.92 -36.63
C GLY A 137 0.43 -33.90 -35.60
N SER A 138 0.15 -33.53 -34.34
CA SER A 138 1.14 -33.49 -33.24
C SER A 138 0.85 -34.53 -32.16
N GLN A 139 1.89 -34.96 -31.42
CA GLN A 139 1.73 -35.84 -30.26
C GLN A 139 1.15 -35.04 -29.08
N PRO A 140 0.04 -35.49 -28.47
CA PRO A 140 -0.60 -34.73 -27.40
C PRO A 140 0.29 -34.70 -26.15
N GLU A 141 0.57 -33.49 -25.67
CA GLU A 141 1.30 -33.27 -24.43
C GLU A 141 0.43 -33.65 -23.21
N PRO A 142 1.03 -34.18 -22.12
CA PRO A 142 0.27 -34.68 -20.99
C PRO A 142 -0.48 -33.56 -20.23
N VAL A 143 -1.74 -33.84 -19.87
CA VAL A 143 -2.71 -32.87 -19.35
C VAL A 143 -2.25 -32.17 -18.05
N TYR A 144 -1.41 -32.82 -17.23
CA TYR A 144 -0.87 -32.22 -16.01
C TYR A 144 -0.08 -30.93 -16.28
N ARG A 145 0.58 -30.81 -17.45
CA ARG A 145 1.33 -29.62 -17.83
C ARG A 145 0.40 -28.43 -18.02
N GLY A 146 -0.76 -28.63 -18.62
CA GLY A 146 -1.80 -27.60 -18.77
C GLY A 146 -2.34 -27.11 -17.42
N TYR A 147 -2.66 -28.02 -16.50
CA TYR A 147 -3.12 -27.65 -15.15
C TYR A 147 -2.08 -26.85 -14.37
N MET A 148 -0.79 -27.22 -14.47
CA MET A 148 0.29 -26.45 -13.83
C MET A 148 0.42 -25.03 -14.41
N ILE A 149 0.37 -24.88 -15.74
CA ILE A 149 0.45 -23.56 -16.40
C ILE A 149 -0.73 -22.67 -15.99
N ALA A 150 -1.96 -23.20 -16.05
CA ALA A 150 -3.15 -22.44 -15.66
C ALA A 150 -3.13 -22.03 -14.19
N GLY A 151 -2.71 -22.92 -13.28
CA GLY A 151 -2.57 -22.62 -11.86
C GLY A 151 -1.52 -21.53 -11.57
N LEU A 152 -0.40 -21.56 -12.29
CA LEU A 152 0.62 -20.52 -12.20
C LEU A 152 0.13 -19.17 -12.74
N MET A 153 -0.61 -19.15 -13.85
CA MET A 153 -1.21 -17.93 -14.41
C MET A 153 -2.21 -17.29 -13.43
N PHE A 154 -3.05 -18.11 -12.81
CA PHE A 154 -4.01 -17.65 -11.79
C PHE A 154 -3.30 -17.04 -10.58
N SER A 155 -2.26 -17.70 -10.09
CA SER A 155 -1.48 -17.23 -8.93
C SER A 155 -0.73 -15.92 -9.22
N CYS A 156 -0.18 -15.80 -10.43
CA CYS A 156 0.44 -14.58 -10.92
C CYS A 156 -0.58 -13.43 -10.99
N GLY A 157 -1.74 -13.66 -11.62
CA GLY A 157 -2.81 -12.66 -11.73
C GLY A 157 -3.35 -12.22 -10.37
N PHE A 158 -3.52 -13.15 -9.42
CA PHE A 158 -3.92 -12.82 -8.05
C PHE A 158 -2.90 -11.91 -7.36
N THR A 159 -1.61 -12.24 -7.48
CA THR A 159 -0.53 -11.44 -6.88
C THR A 159 -0.45 -10.03 -7.50
N GLN A 160 -0.71 -9.92 -8.81
CA GLN A 160 -0.78 -8.64 -9.52
C GLN A 160 -1.99 -7.79 -9.09
N ASN A 161 -3.17 -8.40 -8.95
CA ASN A 161 -4.40 -7.68 -8.58
C ASN A 161 -4.36 -7.09 -7.17
N PHE A 162 -3.60 -7.67 -6.26
CA PHE A 162 -3.40 -7.13 -4.92
C PHE A 162 -2.63 -5.79 -4.91
N ILE A 163 -1.93 -5.45 -5.99
CA ILE A 163 -1.09 -4.24 -6.06
C ILE A 163 -1.76 -3.12 -6.87
N LEU A 164 -2.49 -3.44 -7.95
CA LEU A 164 -3.04 -2.42 -8.87
C LEU A 164 -4.44 -1.90 -8.48
N ALA A 165 -5.31 -2.76 -7.95
CA ALA A 165 -6.73 -2.43 -7.76
C ALA A 165 -6.99 -1.25 -6.79
N PRO A 166 -6.23 -1.04 -5.70
CA PRO A 166 -6.53 0.04 -4.75
C PRO A 166 -6.12 1.44 -5.22
N ILE A 167 -5.10 1.56 -6.08
CA ILE A 167 -4.43 2.84 -6.36
C ILE A 167 -5.00 3.52 -7.62
N LEU A 168 -5.47 2.75 -8.60
CA LEU A 168 -5.81 3.26 -9.93
C LEU A 168 -7.30 3.63 -10.11
N GLN A 169 -8.21 3.03 -9.34
CA GLN A 169 -9.65 3.28 -9.51
C GLN A 169 -10.10 4.71 -9.15
N PRO A 170 -9.59 5.34 -8.07
CA PRO A 170 -9.95 6.72 -7.76
C PRO A 170 -9.43 7.70 -8.83
N SER A 171 -8.19 7.53 -9.28
CA SER A 171 -7.51 8.47 -10.19
C SER A 171 -8.09 8.52 -11.61
N PHE A 172 -8.70 7.45 -12.10
CA PHE A 172 -9.43 7.47 -13.37
C PHE A 172 -10.77 8.20 -13.27
N ASN A 173 -11.51 8.00 -12.18
CA ASN A 173 -12.85 8.58 -12.02
C ASN A 173 -12.81 10.11 -11.86
N TYR A 174 -11.73 10.67 -11.30
CA TYR A 174 -11.54 12.13 -11.22
C TYR A 174 -11.16 12.78 -12.55
N ARG A 175 -10.55 12.04 -13.47
CA ARG A 175 -10.01 12.60 -14.72
C ARG A 175 -11.08 12.78 -15.81
N GLU A 176 -12.18 12.06 -15.72
CA GLU A 176 -13.31 12.15 -16.66
C GLU A 176 -14.31 13.26 -16.26
N GLN A 177 -14.36 13.64 -14.98
CA GLN A 177 -15.27 14.67 -14.47
C GLN A 177 -14.67 16.09 -14.53
N ASN A 178 -13.34 16.22 -14.52
CA ASN A 178 -12.63 17.51 -14.62
C ASN A 178 -12.14 17.84 -16.05
N SER A 179 -12.37 16.98 -17.04
CA SER A 179 -11.92 17.21 -18.44
C SER A 179 -12.89 18.04 -19.28
N PHE A 180 -14.06 18.42 -18.74
CA PHE A 180 -15.05 19.25 -19.45
C PHE A 180 -15.11 20.72 -19.02
N GLU A 181 -14.26 21.15 -18.08
CA GLU A 181 -14.17 22.55 -17.63
C GLU A 181 -12.70 23.00 -17.55
N PHE A 182 -11.98 22.85 -18.67
CA PHE A 182 -10.68 23.50 -18.83
C PHE A 182 -10.93 24.96 -19.21
N ASP A 183 -10.73 25.86 -18.25
CA ASP A 183 -10.90 27.31 -18.41
C ASP A 183 -9.81 27.88 -19.34
N TRP A 184 -10.12 27.89 -20.64
CA TRP A 184 -9.29 28.46 -21.69
C TRP A 184 -9.12 29.98 -21.59
N GLY A 185 -9.93 30.67 -20.77
CA GLY A 185 -9.90 32.13 -20.63
C GLY A 185 -8.71 32.65 -19.84
N ASN A 186 -8.24 31.90 -18.83
CA ASN A 186 -7.14 32.33 -17.96
C ASN A 186 -5.75 32.07 -18.59
N LEU A 187 -5.67 31.14 -19.55
CA LEU A 187 -4.40 30.78 -20.20
C LEU A 187 -3.88 31.87 -21.13
N SER A 188 -4.75 32.67 -21.75
CA SER A 188 -4.29 33.82 -22.55
C SER A 188 -3.67 34.91 -21.69
N GLU A 189 -4.22 35.19 -20.50
CA GLU A 189 -3.66 36.18 -19.56
C GLU A 189 -2.27 35.75 -19.04
N ILE A 190 -2.08 34.46 -18.75
CA ILE A 190 -0.80 33.93 -18.27
C ILE A 190 0.27 33.94 -19.37
N ILE A 191 -0.11 33.69 -20.63
CA ILE A 191 0.82 33.74 -21.77
C ILE A 191 1.25 35.18 -22.07
N ASP A 192 0.34 36.15 -21.94
CA ASP A 192 0.65 37.57 -22.14
C ASP A 192 1.49 38.17 -20.99
N THR A 193 1.46 37.57 -19.81
CA THR A 193 2.32 37.98 -18.68
C THR A 193 3.79 37.56 -18.87
N PHE A 194 4.08 36.65 -19.80
CA PHE A 194 5.44 36.13 -20.07
C PHE A 194 6.10 36.72 -21.33
N LYS A 195 5.48 37.71 -21.98
CA LYS A 195 6.04 38.49 -23.10
C LYS A 195 6.32 39.93 -22.68
#